data_AF-A0A1G0M3K5-F1
#
_entry.id   AF-A0A1G0M3K5-F1
#
_cell.length_a   1.000
_cell.length_b   1.000
_cell.length_c   1.000
_cell.angle_alpha   90.00
_cell.angle_beta   90.00
_cell.angle_gamma   90.00
#
_symmetry.space_group_name_H-M   'P 1'
#
loop_
_entity.id
_entity.type
_entity.pdbx_description
1 polymer ?
#
loop_
_entity_poly.entity_id
_entity_poly.type
_entity_poly.pdbx_seq_one_letter_code
_entity_poly.pdbx_strand_id
1 'polypeptide(L)'
;MQAPSDVMENREKTILKMIRRFNAGILKFVMGIKLRSVGATLMGGFAGLSLTSNVIPSALSFTGTMDSFSARWSLGGYAVYSIMAWAVGGWAVQKTGDKKPGAIILGSVGLASGLLFTWAGIGTELDVLLTGSIAALLYGAIGGMIIGDALRNPPEDVHVQTVGKYAPAKQNEAVRLFRFFK
;
A
#
# COMPACT_ATOMS: atom_id res chain seq x y z
N MET A 1 10.97 22.25 56.37
CA MET A 1 9.66 22.58 55.76
C MET A 1 9.94 23.06 54.35
N GLN A 2 9.59 22.29 53.31
CA GLN A 2 9.77 22.72 51.92
C GLN A 2 8.74 23.80 51.59
N ALA A 3 9.18 24.84 50.87
CA ALA A 3 8.31 25.96 50.52
C ALA A 3 7.20 25.48 49.56
N PRO A 4 5.95 25.98 49.71
CA PRO A 4 4.84 25.59 48.84
C PRO A 4 5.08 25.86 47.34
N SER A 5 5.99 26.78 47.01
CA SER A 5 6.46 27.05 45.65
C SER A 5 7.24 25.89 45.03
N ASP A 6 8.09 25.21 45.79
CA ASP A 6 8.90 24.09 45.29
C ASP A 6 8.04 22.87 44.92
N VAL A 7 6.92 22.69 45.62
CA VAL A 7 5.96 21.59 45.37
C VAL A 7 5.18 21.83 44.08
N MET A 8 4.78 23.09 43.82
CA MET A 8 4.10 23.50 42.57
C MET A 8 5.03 23.34 41.36
N GLU A 9 6.27 23.83 41.46
CA GLU A 9 7.27 23.74 40.37
C GLU A 9 7.63 22.30 40.02
N ASN A 10 7.72 21.41 41.02
CA ASN A 10 7.95 19.98 40.78
C ASN A 10 6.77 19.28 40.09
N ARG A 11 5.53 19.68 40.39
CA ARG A 11 4.33 19.14 39.71
C ARG A 11 4.30 19.55 38.25
N GLU A 12 4.56 20.81 37.93
CA GLU A 12 4.62 21.29 36.54
C GLU A 12 5.70 20.58 35.72
N LYS A 13 6.91 20.43 36.27
CA LYS A 13 8.00 19.68 35.62
C LYS A 13 7.64 18.21 35.38
N THR A 14 6.90 17.59 36.31
CA THR A 14 6.45 16.20 36.20
C THR A 14 5.37 16.03 35.12
N ILE A 15 4.40 16.95 35.08
CA ILE A 15 3.34 16.99 34.06
C ILE A 15 3.94 17.20 32.67
N LEU A 16 4.86 18.16 32.51
CA LEU A 16 5.56 18.41 31.24
C LEU A 16 6.38 17.20 30.77
N LYS A 17 7.03 16.47 31.69
CA LYS A 17 7.75 15.23 31.36
C LYS A 17 6.81 14.12 30.89
N MET A 18 5.64 14.00 31.52
CA MET A 18 4.60 13.03 31.12
C MET A 18 4.06 13.34 29.73
N ILE A 19 3.73 14.60 29.45
CA ILE A 19 3.23 15.04 28.14
C ILE A 19 4.27 14.81 27.05
N ARG A 20 5.55 15.14 27.29
CA ARG A 20 6.63 14.89 26.31
C ARG A 20 6.83 13.41 26.02
N ARG A 21 6.75 12.55 27.04
CA ARG A 21 6.85 11.09 26.87
C ARG A 21 5.65 10.53 26.11
N PHE A 22 4.45 11.04 26.36
CA PHE A 22 3.25 10.65 25.64
C PHE A 22 3.32 11.06 24.16
N ASN A 23 3.70 12.30 23.86
CA ASN A 23 3.93 12.75 22.48
C ASN A 23 5.02 11.94 21.77
N ALA A 24 6.13 11.63 22.45
CA ALA A 24 7.18 10.78 21.89
C ALA A 24 6.69 9.34 21.64
N GLY A 25 5.79 8.83 22.48
CA GLY A 25 5.14 7.52 22.32
C GLY A 25 4.22 7.48 21.10
N ILE A 26 3.35 8.49 20.94
CA ILE A 26 2.48 8.62 19.76
C ILE A 26 3.32 8.80 18.50
N LEU A 27 4.33 9.67 18.52
CA LEU A 27 5.21 9.87 17.36
C LEU A 27 5.97 8.60 16.99
N LYS A 28 6.46 7.82 17.98
CA LYS A 28 7.08 6.51 17.71
C LYS A 28 6.09 5.48 17.18
N PHE A 29 4.85 5.48 17.66
CA PHE A 29 3.80 4.59 17.17
C PHE A 29 3.42 4.92 15.73
N VAL A 30 3.16 6.21 15.43
CA VAL A 30 2.85 6.71 14.10
C VAL A 30 4.02 6.53 13.13
N MET A 31 5.26 6.80 13.56
CA MET A 31 6.46 6.53 12.75
C MET A 31 6.77 5.02 12.62
N GLY A 32 6.27 4.19 13.54
CA GLY A 32 6.45 2.73 13.53
C GLY A 32 5.44 1.98 12.65
N ILE A 33 4.26 2.57 12.41
CA ILE A 33 3.29 2.00 11.46
C ILE A 33 3.88 2.12 10.07
N LYS A 34 4.09 0.97 9.41
CA LYS A 34 4.34 0.92 7.96
C LYS A 34 3.06 1.32 7.23
N LEU A 35 2.74 2.62 7.23
CA LEU A 35 1.54 3.24 6.63
C LEU A 35 1.29 2.75 5.21
N ARG A 36 2.38 2.51 4.48
CA ARG A 36 2.36 1.94 3.12
C ARG A 36 1.87 0.49 3.08
N SER A 37 2.35 -0.36 3.99
CA SER A 37 1.91 -1.76 4.09
C SER A 37 0.44 -1.83 4.50
N VAL A 38 0.05 -1.08 5.53
CA VAL A 38 -1.34 -1.06 6.02
C VAL A 38 -2.28 -0.49 4.95
N GLY A 39 -1.87 0.60 4.28
CA GLY A 39 -2.61 1.20 3.18
C GLY A 39 -2.78 0.24 2.00
N ALA A 40 -1.74 -0.52 1.64
CA ALA A 40 -1.82 -1.54 0.59
C ALA A 40 -2.82 -2.64 0.92
N THR A 41 -2.76 -3.14 2.16
CA THR A 41 -3.66 -4.20 2.64
C THR A 41 -5.11 -3.71 2.66
N LEU A 42 -5.35 -2.47 3.10
CA LEU A 42 -6.69 -1.88 3.08
C LEU A 42 -7.20 -1.66 1.66
N MET A 43 -6.40 -1.07 0.77
CA MET A 43 -6.79 -0.87 -0.64
C MET A 43 -7.05 -2.20 -1.35
N GLY A 44 -6.21 -3.22 -1.10
CA GLY A 44 -6.45 -4.58 -1.56
C GLY A 44 -7.78 -5.13 -1.03
N GLY A 45 -8.02 -5.04 0.28
CA GLY A 45 -9.26 -5.51 0.90
C GLY A 45 -10.51 -4.84 0.33
N PHE A 46 -10.51 -3.52 0.17
CA PHE A 46 -11.62 -2.80 -0.45
C PHE A 46 -11.80 -3.16 -1.93
N ALA A 47 -10.71 -3.41 -2.66
CA ALA A 47 -10.81 -3.90 -4.02
C ALA A 47 -11.49 -5.28 -4.07
N GLY A 48 -11.14 -6.20 -3.17
CA GLY A 48 -11.80 -7.49 -3.04
C GLY A 48 -13.30 -7.38 -2.72
N LEU A 49 -13.69 -6.47 -1.83
CA LEU A 49 -15.11 -6.21 -1.54
C LEU A 49 -15.84 -5.62 -2.76
N SER A 50 -15.21 -4.69 -3.47
CA SER A 50 -15.77 -4.11 -4.70
C SER A 50 -15.95 -5.16 -5.80
N LEU A 51 -15.06 -6.15 -5.86
CA LEU A 51 -15.15 -7.25 -6.82
C LEU A 51 -16.47 -8.02 -6.68
N THR A 52 -16.80 -8.44 -5.46
CA THR A 52 -18.00 -9.25 -5.17
C THR A 52 -19.28 -8.41 -5.16
N SER A 53 -19.20 -7.13 -4.80
CA SER A 53 -20.38 -6.25 -4.72
C SER A 53 -20.74 -5.56 -6.02
N ASN A 54 -19.77 -5.29 -6.89
CA ASN A 54 -20.01 -4.49 -8.09
C ASN A 54 -19.40 -5.07 -9.36
N VAL A 55 -18.11 -5.39 -9.39
CA VAL A 55 -17.41 -5.73 -10.63
C VAL A 55 -17.99 -6.98 -11.30
N ILE A 56 -18.08 -8.11 -10.57
CA ILE A 56 -18.63 -9.36 -11.13
C ILE A 56 -20.13 -9.20 -11.43
N PRO A 57 -20.98 -8.69 -10.52
CA PRO A 57 -22.40 -8.45 -10.82
C PRO A 57 -22.65 -7.56 -12.04
N SER A 58 -21.88 -6.49 -12.22
CA SER A 58 -22.00 -5.61 -13.38
C SER A 58 -21.55 -6.30 -14.66
N ALA A 59 -20.48 -7.10 -14.63
CA ALA A 59 -20.02 -7.84 -15.80
C ALA A 59 -21.03 -8.89 -16.27
N LEU A 60 -21.65 -9.61 -15.34
CA LEU A 60 -22.68 -10.61 -15.63
C LEU A 60 -24.00 -9.98 -16.10
N SER A 61 -24.35 -8.82 -15.56
CA SER A 61 -25.51 -8.07 -16.02
C SER A 61 -25.29 -7.50 -17.41
N PHE A 62 -24.09 -7.00 -17.71
CA PHE A 62 -23.74 -6.45 -19.03
C PHE A 62 -23.76 -7.51 -20.14
N THR A 63 -23.38 -8.75 -19.81
CA THR A 63 -23.43 -9.89 -20.75
C THR A 63 -24.81 -10.53 -20.86
N GLY A 64 -25.79 -10.07 -20.07
CA GLY A 64 -27.14 -10.62 -20.05
C GLY A 64 -27.27 -11.99 -19.38
N THR A 65 -26.20 -12.47 -18.74
CA THR A 65 -26.16 -13.82 -18.14
C THR A 65 -26.92 -13.89 -16.83
N MET A 66 -26.83 -12.84 -15.99
CA MET A 66 -27.49 -12.81 -14.69
C MET A 66 -27.80 -11.38 -14.25
N ASP A 67 -28.93 -11.15 -13.58
CA ASP A 67 -29.20 -9.85 -12.97
C ASP A 67 -28.22 -9.57 -11.80
N SER A 68 -27.79 -8.32 -11.73
CA SER A 68 -26.91 -7.76 -10.71
C SER A 68 -27.39 -8.01 -9.28
N PHE A 69 -28.69 -8.01 -9.00
CA PHE A 69 -29.23 -8.28 -7.67
C PHE A 69 -28.98 -9.74 -7.26
N SER A 70 -29.31 -10.68 -8.15
CA SER A 70 -29.11 -12.11 -7.92
C SER A 70 -27.63 -12.44 -7.78
N ALA A 71 -26.78 -11.89 -8.65
CA ALA A 71 -25.33 -12.08 -8.58
C ALA A 71 -24.74 -11.55 -7.26
N ARG A 72 -25.17 -10.38 -6.77
CA ARG A 72 -24.74 -9.83 -5.47
C ARG A 72 -25.15 -10.72 -4.31
N TRP A 73 -26.36 -11.26 -4.35
CA TRP A 73 -26.86 -12.16 -3.30
C TRP A 73 -26.01 -13.44 -3.22
N SER A 74 -25.76 -14.07 -4.37
CA SER A 74 -24.89 -15.23 -4.50
C SER A 74 -23.45 -14.97 -4.03
N LEU A 75 -22.91 -13.79 -4.35
CA LEU A 75 -21.52 -13.43 -4.03
C LEU A 75 -21.33 -12.88 -2.61
N GLY A 76 -22.42 -12.49 -1.93
CA GLY A 76 -22.37 -11.86 -0.60
C GLY A 76 -21.68 -12.73 0.46
N GLY A 77 -21.89 -14.05 0.40
CA GLY A 77 -21.23 -15.01 1.31
C GLY A 77 -19.71 -15.09 1.13
N TYR A 78 -19.18 -14.63 -0.01
CA TYR A 78 -17.76 -14.69 -0.34
C TYR A 78 -17.00 -13.39 -0.08
N ALA A 79 -17.70 -12.32 0.34
CA ALA A 79 -17.11 -10.99 0.51
C ALA A 79 -15.92 -10.99 1.49
N VAL A 80 -16.03 -11.70 2.62
CA VAL A 80 -14.96 -11.77 3.63
C VAL A 80 -13.71 -12.47 3.07
N TYR A 81 -13.89 -13.59 2.38
CA TYR A 81 -12.78 -14.31 1.75
C TYR A 81 -12.12 -13.47 0.65
N SER A 82 -12.93 -12.74 -0.12
CA SER A 82 -12.44 -11.81 -1.13
C SER A 82 -11.58 -10.69 -0.52
N ILE A 83 -12.07 -10.05 0.55
CA ILE A 83 -11.30 -9.04 1.30
C ILE A 83 -9.97 -9.62 1.74
N MET A 84 -9.94 -10.82 2.34
CA MET A 84 -8.70 -11.41 2.83
C MET A 84 -7.71 -11.73 1.71
N ALA A 85 -8.16 -12.39 0.63
CA ALA A 85 -7.30 -12.75 -0.50
C ALA A 85 -6.70 -11.51 -1.17
N TRP A 86 -7.52 -10.49 -1.40
CA TRP A 86 -7.06 -9.25 -2.02
C TRP A 86 -6.24 -8.37 -1.10
N ALA A 87 -6.48 -8.40 0.21
CA ALA A 87 -5.64 -7.73 1.20
C ALA A 87 -4.20 -8.29 1.21
N VAL A 88 -4.05 -9.62 1.10
CA VAL A 88 -2.75 -10.27 0.94
C VAL A 88 -2.12 -9.93 -0.42
N GLY A 89 -2.94 -9.88 -1.48
CA GLY A 89 -2.49 -9.45 -2.81
C GLY A 89 -1.94 -8.02 -2.81
N GLY A 90 -2.66 -7.06 -2.21
CA GLY A 90 -2.23 -5.68 -2.07
C GLY A 90 -0.92 -5.55 -1.29
N TRP A 91 -0.77 -6.31 -0.21
CA TRP A 91 0.50 -6.39 0.53
C TRP A 91 1.65 -6.92 -0.32
N ALA A 92 1.42 -7.97 -1.11
CA ALA A 92 2.43 -8.55 -2.00
C ALA A 92 2.85 -7.55 -3.10
N VAL A 93 1.90 -6.79 -3.67
CA VAL A 93 2.19 -5.73 -4.65
C VAL A 93 3.07 -4.64 -4.04
N GLN A 94 2.77 -4.20 -2.81
CA GLN A 94 3.56 -3.19 -2.11
C GLN A 94 5.03 -3.60 -1.94
N LYS A 95 5.33 -4.89 -1.76
CA LYS A 95 6.71 -5.38 -1.68
C LYS A 95 7.50 -5.22 -2.96
N THR A 96 6.83 -5.31 -4.12
CA THR A 96 7.50 -5.16 -5.42
C THR A 96 7.71 -3.70 -5.79
N GLY A 97 6.74 -2.82 -5.50
CA GLY A 97 6.87 -1.38 -5.74
C GLY A 97 6.98 -0.97 -7.21
N ASP A 98 6.58 -1.84 -8.15
CA ASP A 98 6.60 -1.56 -9.59
C ASP A 98 5.26 -1.93 -10.26
N LYS A 99 4.88 -1.18 -11.30
CA LYS A 99 3.59 -1.31 -12.01
C LYS A 99 3.37 -2.70 -12.62
N LYS A 100 4.39 -3.21 -13.32
CA LYS A 100 4.33 -4.48 -14.05
C LYS A 100 4.11 -5.68 -13.12
N PRO A 101 4.94 -5.91 -12.08
CA PRO A 101 4.71 -7.01 -11.15
C PRO A 101 3.42 -6.80 -10.34
N GLY A 102 3.05 -5.55 -10.02
CA GLY A 102 1.77 -5.24 -9.40
C GLY A 102 0.57 -5.75 -10.20
N ALA A 103 0.57 -5.51 -11.50
CA ALA A 103 -0.48 -5.98 -12.42
C ALA A 103 -0.57 -7.51 -12.46
N ILE A 104 0.58 -8.19 -12.49
CA ILE A 104 0.64 -9.66 -12.56
C ILE A 104 0.13 -10.28 -11.25
N ILE A 105 0.57 -9.77 -10.10
CA ILE A 105 0.20 -10.31 -8.79
C ILE A 105 -1.30 -10.14 -8.55
N LEU A 106 -1.82 -8.91 -8.60
CA LEU A 106 -3.23 -8.66 -8.33
C LEU A 106 -4.14 -9.14 -9.48
N GLY A 107 -3.65 -9.16 -10.72
CA GLY A 107 -4.37 -9.78 -11.84
C GLY A 107 -4.53 -11.29 -11.66
N SER A 108 -3.51 -11.99 -11.17
CA SER A 108 -3.61 -13.44 -10.91
C SER A 108 -4.53 -13.75 -9.72
N VAL A 109 -4.48 -12.95 -8.66
CA VAL A 109 -5.44 -13.01 -7.53
C VAL A 109 -6.86 -12.74 -8.03
N GLY A 110 -7.03 -11.74 -8.91
CA GLY A 110 -8.29 -11.42 -9.57
C GLY A 110 -8.84 -12.59 -10.37
N LEU A 111 -8.03 -13.19 -11.24
CA LEU A 111 -8.43 -14.36 -12.03
C LEU A 111 -8.85 -15.54 -11.14
N ALA A 112 -8.04 -15.89 -10.14
CA ALA A 112 -8.32 -17.01 -9.26
C ALA A 112 -9.59 -16.78 -8.43
N SER A 113 -9.76 -15.58 -7.88
CA SER A 113 -10.96 -15.23 -7.09
C SER A 113 -12.20 -15.11 -7.97
N GLY A 114 -12.10 -14.51 -9.16
CA GLY A 114 -13.19 -14.43 -10.12
C GLY A 114 -13.69 -15.81 -10.54
N LEU A 115 -12.77 -16.73 -10.86
CA LEU A 115 -13.09 -18.11 -11.22
C LEU A 115 -13.75 -18.85 -10.04
N LEU A 116 -13.16 -18.78 -8.85
CA LEU A 116 -13.68 -19.47 -7.66
C LEU A 116 -15.06 -18.95 -7.25
N PHE A 117 -15.27 -17.64 -7.26
CA PHE A 117 -16.54 -17.07 -6.81
C PHE A 117 -17.66 -17.25 -7.82
N THR A 118 -17.36 -17.18 -9.12
CA THR A 118 -18.36 -17.51 -10.14
C THR A 118 -18.72 -18.99 -10.12
N TRP A 119 -17.71 -19.86 -10.02
CA TRP A 119 -17.89 -21.30 -9.91
C TRP A 119 -18.71 -21.70 -8.67
N ALA A 120 -18.35 -21.18 -7.49
CA ALA A 120 -18.99 -21.57 -6.23
C ALA A 120 -20.28 -20.82 -5.91
N GLY A 121 -20.46 -19.61 -6.45
CA GLY A 121 -21.58 -18.73 -6.11
C GLY A 121 -22.70 -18.68 -7.14
N ILE A 122 -22.39 -18.88 -8.42
CA ILE A 122 -23.33 -18.59 -9.51
C ILE A 122 -23.61 -19.84 -10.35
N GLY A 123 -22.56 -20.48 -10.87
CA GLY A 123 -22.73 -21.66 -11.69
C GLY A 123 -21.45 -22.09 -12.41
N THR A 124 -21.54 -23.20 -13.12
CA THR A 124 -20.43 -23.82 -13.86
C THR A 124 -20.49 -23.57 -15.37
N GLU A 125 -21.40 -22.71 -15.80
CA GLU A 125 -21.54 -22.30 -17.20
C GLU A 125 -20.27 -21.57 -17.66
N LEU A 126 -19.78 -21.96 -18.84
CA LEU A 126 -18.51 -21.46 -19.37
C LEU A 126 -18.52 -19.92 -19.54
N ASP A 127 -19.65 -19.37 -19.98
CA ASP A 127 -19.83 -17.93 -20.17
C ASP A 127 -19.79 -17.16 -18.84
N VAL A 128 -20.38 -17.71 -17.78
CA VAL A 128 -20.33 -17.13 -16.42
C VAL A 128 -18.89 -17.14 -15.90
N LEU A 129 -18.23 -18.29 -16.00
CA LEU A 129 -16.85 -18.48 -15.52
C LEU A 129 -15.88 -17.54 -16.25
N LEU A 130 -15.97 -17.46 -17.57
CA LEU A 130 -15.13 -16.58 -18.38
C LEU A 130 -15.39 -15.11 -18.07
N THR A 131 -16.67 -14.71 -18.01
CA THR A 131 -17.03 -13.31 -17.76
C THR A 131 -16.53 -12.84 -16.39
N GLY A 132 -16.77 -13.64 -15.33
CA GLY A 132 -16.29 -13.29 -14.00
C GLY A 132 -14.77 -13.32 -13.88
N SER A 133 -14.10 -14.31 -14.47
CA SER A 133 -12.64 -14.42 -14.43
C SER A 133 -11.95 -13.31 -15.19
N ILE A 134 -12.44 -12.95 -16.37
CA ILE A 134 -11.88 -11.86 -17.19
C ILE A 134 -12.12 -10.51 -16.52
N ALA A 135 -13.33 -10.25 -16.03
CA ALA A 135 -13.64 -9.02 -15.31
C ALA A 135 -12.75 -8.87 -14.07
N ALA A 136 -12.60 -9.95 -13.29
CA ALA A 136 -11.76 -9.94 -12.09
C ALA A 136 -10.26 -9.83 -12.41
N LEU A 137 -9.78 -10.47 -13.48
CA LEU A 137 -8.40 -10.32 -13.96
C LEU A 137 -8.09 -8.89 -14.37
N LEU A 138 -8.96 -8.26 -15.17
CA LEU A 138 -8.76 -6.88 -15.64
C LEU A 138 -8.80 -5.92 -14.46
N TYR A 139 -9.79 -6.08 -13.57
CA TYR A 139 -9.92 -5.27 -12.38
C TYR A 139 -8.69 -5.41 -11.45
N GLY A 140 -8.23 -6.64 -11.24
CA GLY A 140 -7.03 -6.93 -10.46
C GLY A 140 -5.76 -6.36 -11.09
N ALA A 141 -5.59 -6.51 -12.41
CA ALA A 141 -4.42 -5.98 -13.11
C ALA A 141 -4.36 -4.44 -13.02
N ILE A 142 -5.47 -3.75 -13.24
CA ILE A 142 -5.55 -2.29 -13.14
C ILE A 142 -5.32 -1.84 -11.69
N GLY A 143 -6.01 -2.46 -10.72
CA GLY A 143 -5.82 -2.16 -9.30
C GLY A 143 -4.38 -2.40 -8.84
N GLY A 144 -3.75 -3.47 -9.33
CA GLY A 144 -2.36 -3.79 -9.07
C GLY A 144 -1.36 -2.79 -9.62
N MET A 145 -1.60 -2.25 -10.81
CA MET A 145 -0.80 -1.16 -11.35
C MET A 145 -0.91 0.10 -10.49
N ILE A 146 -2.13 0.45 -10.07
CA ILE A 146 -2.39 1.64 -9.25
C ILE A 146 -1.73 1.52 -7.87
N ILE A 147 -1.96 0.40 -7.17
CA ILE A 147 -1.37 0.15 -5.84
C ILE A 147 0.16 0.08 -5.94
N GLY A 148 0.69 -0.57 -6.98
CA GLY A 148 2.13 -0.68 -7.21
C GLY A 148 2.80 0.67 -7.47
N ASP A 149 2.14 1.58 -8.21
CA ASP A 149 2.65 2.92 -8.48
C ASP A 149 2.50 3.85 -7.27
N ALA A 150 1.31 3.90 -6.66
CA ALA A 150 1.00 4.79 -5.55
C ALA A 150 1.83 4.49 -4.30
N LEU A 151 2.25 3.23 -4.13
CA LEU A 151 3.06 2.79 -3.00
C LEU A 151 4.50 2.48 -3.40
N ARG A 152 4.98 3.00 -4.53
CA ARG A 152 6.38 2.90 -4.95
C ARG A 152 7.29 3.63 -3.96
N ASN A 153 8.52 3.12 -3.77
CA ASN A 153 9.53 3.88 -3.04
C ASN A 153 9.86 5.13 -3.87
N PRO A 154 9.94 6.34 -3.26
CA PRO A 154 10.52 7.47 -3.98
C PRO A 154 11.91 7.04 -4.47
N PRO A 155 12.32 7.44 -5.69
CA PRO A 155 13.67 7.17 -6.16
C PRO A 155 14.65 7.66 -5.10
N GLU A 156 15.63 6.84 -4.74
CA GLU A 156 16.75 7.32 -3.93
C GLU A 156 17.33 8.54 -4.65
N ASP A 157 17.33 9.70 -4.01
CA ASP A 157 17.95 10.89 -4.56
C ASP A 157 19.40 10.57 -4.90
N VAL A 158 19.71 10.49 -6.20
CA VAL A 158 21.07 10.27 -6.73
C VAL A 158 21.99 11.46 -6.39
N HIS A 159 21.52 12.46 -5.66
CA HIS A 159 22.27 13.67 -5.31
C HIS A 159 23.22 13.56 -4.11
N VAL A 160 23.45 12.38 -3.52
CA VAL A 160 24.46 12.21 -2.45
C VAL A 160 25.62 11.25 -2.81
N GLN A 161 25.69 10.71 -4.03
CA GLN A 161 26.85 9.92 -4.46
C GLN A 161 27.74 10.56 -5.53
N THR A 162 27.29 11.60 -6.23
CA THR A 162 28.10 12.29 -7.24
C THR A 162 28.91 13.48 -6.72
N VAL A 163 28.65 13.99 -5.52
CA VAL A 163 29.49 15.03 -4.90
C VAL A 163 30.79 14.44 -4.32
N GLY A 164 30.86 13.12 -4.08
CA GLY A 164 32.07 12.46 -3.58
C GLY A 164 33.05 11.98 -4.65
N LYS A 165 32.72 12.06 -5.95
CA LYS A 165 33.53 11.46 -7.02
C LYS A 165 34.11 12.43 -8.06
N TYR A 166 33.83 13.73 -7.95
CA TYR A 166 34.41 14.76 -8.83
C TYR A 166 34.81 16.04 -8.09
N ALA A 167 35.75 15.95 -7.14
CA ALA A 167 36.77 16.98 -6.84
C ALA A 167 37.66 16.44 -5.70
N PRO A 168 39.01 16.50 -5.80
CA PRO A 168 39.71 17.72 -6.16
C PRO A 168 40.97 17.50 -7.02
N ALA A 169 40.90 17.73 -8.34
CA ALA A 169 42.12 17.86 -9.17
C ALA A 169 42.62 19.31 -9.28
N LYS A 170 41.83 20.32 -8.89
CA LYS A 170 42.21 21.75 -8.99
C LYS A 170 42.52 22.46 -7.67
N GLN A 171 42.40 21.78 -6.52
CA GLN A 171 42.72 22.40 -5.21
C GLN A 171 44.21 22.25 -4.83
N ASN A 172 44.96 21.41 -5.55
CA ASN A 172 46.39 21.19 -5.28
C ASN A 172 47.34 22.14 -6.04
N GLU A 173 46.89 22.88 -7.05
CA GLU A 173 47.73 23.89 -7.71
C GLU A 173 47.74 25.22 -6.97
N ALA A 174 46.62 25.65 -6.38
CA ALA A 174 46.57 26.87 -5.57
C ALA A 174 47.45 26.76 -4.31
N VAL A 175 47.57 25.56 -3.73
CA VAL A 175 48.44 25.30 -2.58
C VAL A 175 49.91 25.15 -2.99
N ARG A 176 50.22 24.74 -4.23
CA ARG A 176 51.59 24.74 -4.77
C ARG A 176 52.09 26.15 -5.10
N LEU A 177 51.24 27.01 -5.64
CA LEU A 177 51.62 28.41 -5.94
C LEU A 177 51.90 29.24 -4.67
N PHE A 178 51.20 28.98 -3.57
CA PHE A 178 51.47 29.66 -2.29
C PHE A 178 52.74 29.19 -1.57
N ARG A 179 53.34 28.06 -1.97
CA ARG A 179 54.56 27.53 -1.35
C ARG A 179 55.86 27.96 -2.07
N PHE A 180 55.75 28.70 -3.17
CA PHE A 180 56.90 29.25 -3.92
C PHE A 180 57.25 30.70 -3.57
N PHE A 181 56.42 31.39 -2.76
CA PHE A 181 56.62 32.79 -2.36
C PHE A 181 57.01 32.96 -0.88
N LYS A 182 57.71 31.99 -0.28
CA LYS A 182 58.26 32.15 1.06
C LYS A 182 59.69 31.64 1.14
#